data_AF-A0A957C354-F1
#
_entry.id   AF-A0A957C354-F1
#
_cell.length_a   1.000
_cell.length_b   1.000
_cell.length_c   1.000
_cell.angle_alpha   90.00
_cell.angle_beta   90.00
_cell.angle_gamma   90.00
#
_symmetry.space_group_name_H-M   'P 1'
#
loop_
_entity.id
_entity.type
_entity.pdbx_description
1 polymer ?
#
loop_
_entity_poly.entity_id
_entity_poly.type
_entity_poly.pdbx_seq_one_letter_code
_entity_poly.pdbx_strand_id
1 'polypeptide(L)'
;MAAINQEAIDAERQRLYESASLRDDLDDTHATTLLQWGEEQVKRLAEEYPEDFEQKARFLRQLIKNINRFVGQRQYNDEAGQREYMEKVSKYLEPLGFGDLSTEEILAQLPTEKTDHASNLQAIFQTLGTEEQDTTPEPDEPSDPANPL
;
A
#
# COMPACT_ATOMS: atom_id res chain seq x y z
N MET A 1 -12.66 -20.76 7.24
CA MET A 1 -12.27 -19.35 7.22
C MET A 1 -13.49 -18.54 7.60
N ALA A 2 -13.42 -17.75 8.67
CA ALA A 2 -14.53 -16.87 9.04
C ALA A 2 -14.50 -15.66 8.10
N ALA A 3 -15.61 -15.40 7.39
CA ALA A 3 -15.73 -14.19 6.60
C ALA A 3 -15.88 -13.00 7.54
N ILE A 4 -15.22 -11.89 7.23
CA ILE A 4 -15.45 -10.64 7.94
C ILE A 4 -16.86 -10.15 7.72
N ASN A 5 -17.45 -9.58 8.77
CA ASN A 5 -18.74 -8.92 8.68
C ASN A 5 -18.62 -7.68 7.76
N GLN A 6 -19.47 -7.60 6.73
CA GLN A 6 -19.58 -6.46 5.82
C GLN A 6 -19.72 -5.12 6.58
N GLU A 7 -20.40 -5.11 7.72
CA GLU A 7 -20.52 -3.92 8.57
C GLU A 7 -19.17 -3.41 9.08
N ALA A 8 -18.21 -4.29 9.34
CA ALA A 8 -16.86 -3.91 9.78
C ALA A 8 -16.06 -3.27 8.64
N ILE A 9 -16.22 -3.77 7.41
CA ILE A 9 -15.63 -3.19 6.19
C ILE A 9 -16.18 -1.78 5.98
N ASP A 10 -17.51 -1.63 6.02
CA ASP A 10 -18.16 -0.34 5.78
C ASP A 10 -17.86 0.67 6.89
N ALA A 11 -17.81 0.24 8.16
CA ALA A 11 -17.40 1.09 9.27
C ALA A 11 -15.95 1.56 9.12
N GLU A 12 -15.05 0.70 8.65
CA GLU A 12 -13.66 1.08 8.43
C GLU A 12 -13.49 2.04 7.26
N ARG A 13 -14.22 1.83 6.15
CA ARG A 13 -14.27 2.79 5.04
C ARG A 13 -14.77 4.15 5.52
N GLN A 14 -15.83 4.19 6.32
CA GLN A 14 -16.34 5.44 6.88
C GLN A 14 -15.28 6.14 7.75
N ARG A 15 -14.55 5.41 8.59
CA ARG A 15 -13.45 5.97 9.40
C ARG A 15 -12.35 6.61 8.56
N LEU A 16 -12.05 6.08 7.36
CA LEU A 16 -11.08 6.71 6.47
C LEU A 16 -11.53 8.14 6.09
N TYR A 17 -12.81 8.31 5.70
CA TYR A 17 -13.35 9.62 5.32
C TYR A 17 -13.61 10.56 6.51
N GLU A 18 -13.80 10.04 7.71
CA GLU A 18 -13.95 10.85 8.93
C GLU A 18 -12.61 11.35 9.48
N SER A 19 -11.52 10.67 9.14
CA SER A 19 -10.19 10.99 9.67
C SER A 19 -9.56 12.17 8.92
N ALA A 20 -9.72 13.39 9.47
CA ALA A 20 -9.09 14.61 8.92
C ALA A 20 -7.59 14.44 8.65
N SER A 21 -6.87 13.82 9.59
CA SER A 21 -5.41 13.60 9.49
C SER A 21 -4.94 12.74 8.31
N LEU A 22 -5.85 12.07 7.59
CA LEU A 22 -5.52 11.34 6.36
C LEU A 22 -5.52 12.23 5.11
N ARG A 23 -5.96 13.48 5.24
CA ARG A 23 -6.15 14.45 4.16
C ARG A 23 -5.49 15.81 4.39
N ASP A 24 -4.97 16.06 5.59
CA ASP A 24 -4.55 17.41 6.04
C ASP A 24 -3.39 18.04 5.25
N ASP A 25 -2.59 17.25 4.51
CA ASP A 25 -1.39 17.73 3.79
C ASP A 25 -1.58 17.79 2.27
N LEU A 26 -2.68 17.24 1.76
CA LEU A 26 -3.02 17.24 0.33
C LEU A 26 -4.22 18.15 0.08
N ASP A 27 -4.36 18.64 -1.15
CA ASP A 27 -5.63 19.24 -1.55
C ASP A 27 -6.73 18.17 -1.68
N ASP A 28 -7.98 18.62 -1.66
CA ASP A 28 -9.16 17.75 -1.65
C ASP A 28 -9.14 16.69 -2.76
N THR A 29 -8.65 17.03 -3.95
CA THR A 29 -8.67 16.10 -5.10
C THR A 29 -7.70 14.94 -4.89
N HIS A 30 -6.47 15.26 -4.49
CA HIS A 30 -5.45 14.23 -4.25
C HIS A 30 -5.74 13.44 -2.97
N ALA A 31 -6.28 14.10 -1.95
CA ALA A 31 -6.74 13.45 -0.74
C ALA A 31 -7.86 12.44 -1.01
N THR A 32 -8.86 12.78 -1.83
CA THR A 32 -9.91 11.84 -2.26
C THR A 32 -9.33 10.65 -3.02
N THR A 33 -8.37 10.88 -3.92
CA THR A 33 -7.71 9.79 -4.68
C THR A 33 -7.01 8.80 -3.74
N LEU A 34 -6.29 9.31 -2.74
CA LEU A 34 -5.62 8.49 -1.74
C LEU A 34 -6.62 7.71 -0.85
N LEU A 35 -7.74 8.32 -0.47
CA LEU A 35 -8.78 7.63 0.30
C LEU A 35 -9.45 6.52 -0.50
N GLN A 36 -9.74 6.75 -1.78
CA GLN A 36 -10.31 5.73 -2.68
C GLN A 36 -9.39 4.50 -2.80
N TRP A 37 -8.09 4.73 -3.01
CA TRP A 37 -7.10 3.66 -2.96
C TRP A 37 -7.13 2.93 -1.59
N GLY A 38 -7.22 3.68 -0.50
CA GLY A 38 -7.37 3.12 0.84
C GLY A 38 -8.61 2.24 1.00
N GLU A 39 -9.75 2.58 0.40
CA GLU A 39 -10.96 1.75 0.44
C GLU A 39 -10.78 0.41 -0.28
N GLU A 40 -10.06 0.41 -1.41
CA GLU A 40 -9.72 -0.82 -2.13
C GLU A 40 -8.84 -1.71 -1.26
N GLN A 41 -7.87 -1.12 -0.55
CA GLN A 41 -7.03 -1.86 0.39
C GLN A 41 -7.82 -2.39 1.59
N VAL A 42 -8.82 -1.67 2.09
CA VAL A 42 -9.71 -2.19 3.16
C VAL A 42 -10.41 -3.48 2.71
N LYS A 43 -10.91 -3.52 1.48
CA LYS A 43 -11.55 -4.74 0.93
C LYS A 43 -10.53 -5.88 0.81
N ARG A 44 -9.37 -5.60 0.20
CA ARG A 44 -8.27 -6.57 0.06
C ARG A 44 -7.86 -7.16 1.41
N LEU A 45 -7.64 -6.33 2.42
CA LEU A 45 -7.24 -6.77 3.75
C LEU A 45 -8.33 -7.61 4.45
N ALA A 46 -9.61 -7.33 4.18
CA ALA A 46 -10.70 -8.11 4.72
C ALA A 46 -10.80 -9.51 4.08
N GLU A 47 -10.39 -9.63 2.83
CA GLU A 47 -10.35 -10.90 2.08
C GLU A 47 -9.11 -11.72 2.45
N GLU A 48 -7.93 -11.10 2.49
CA GLU A 48 -6.65 -11.78 2.75
C GLU A 48 -6.39 -12.05 4.25
N TYR A 49 -6.79 -11.13 5.13
CA TYR A 49 -6.48 -11.19 6.56
C TYR A 49 -7.75 -11.04 7.43
N PRO A 50 -8.77 -11.91 7.26
CA PRO A 50 -10.04 -11.75 7.96
C PRO A 50 -9.93 -11.82 9.49
N GLU A 51 -8.95 -12.56 10.02
CA GLU A 51 -8.74 -12.70 11.46
C GLU A 51 -7.97 -11.51 12.06
N ASP A 52 -7.11 -10.85 11.27
CA ASP A 52 -6.25 -9.74 11.71
C ASP A 52 -6.71 -8.37 11.18
N PHE A 53 -7.84 -8.31 10.47
CA PHE A 53 -8.27 -7.12 9.73
C PHE A 53 -8.30 -5.84 10.56
N GLU A 54 -8.77 -5.89 11.81
CA GLU A 54 -8.81 -4.67 12.63
C GLU A 54 -7.39 -4.13 12.89
N GLN A 55 -6.42 -5.02 13.09
CA GLN A 55 -5.02 -4.64 13.23
C GLN A 55 -4.44 -4.14 11.91
N LYS A 56 -4.69 -4.85 10.80
CA LYS A 56 -4.24 -4.45 9.46
C LYS A 56 -4.83 -3.10 9.05
N ALA A 57 -6.11 -2.86 9.31
CA ALA A 57 -6.79 -1.58 9.07
C ALA A 57 -6.15 -0.43 9.86
N ARG A 58 -5.71 -0.67 11.11
CA ARG A 58 -4.94 0.33 11.87
C ARG A 58 -3.61 0.67 11.19
N PHE A 59 -2.89 -0.33 10.69
CA PHE A 59 -1.65 -0.11 9.92
C PHE A 59 -1.93 0.60 8.60
N LEU A 60 -3.00 0.26 7.90
CA LEU A 60 -3.41 0.94 6.67
C LEU A 60 -3.67 2.43 6.90
N ARG A 61 -4.36 2.80 7.99
CA ARG A 61 -4.54 4.21 8.35
C ARG A 61 -3.21 4.93 8.59
N GLN A 62 -2.23 4.26 9.22
CA GLN A 62 -0.90 4.84 9.37
C GLN A 62 -0.17 4.97 8.03
N LEU A 63 -0.28 3.97 7.15
CA LEU A 63 0.31 4.02 5.81
C LEU A 63 -0.25 5.19 5.01
N ILE A 64 -1.59 5.30 4.91
CA ILE A 64 -2.28 6.40 4.23
C ILE A 64 -1.83 7.76 4.79
N LYS A 65 -1.77 7.89 6.12
CA LYS A 65 -1.30 9.12 6.77
C LYS A 65 0.12 9.50 6.35
N ASN A 66 1.03 8.53 6.30
CA ASN A 66 2.42 8.78 5.93
C ASN A 66 2.57 9.07 4.43
N ILE A 67 1.77 8.45 3.57
CA ILE A 67 1.74 8.78 2.13
C ILE A 67 1.22 10.20 1.92
N ASN A 68 0.09 10.57 2.54
CA ASN A 68 -0.45 11.94 2.52
C ASN A 68 0.61 12.96 2.91
N ARG A 69 1.27 12.72 4.05
CA ARG A 69 2.29 13.63 4.57
C ARG A 69 3.54 13.67 3.70
N PHE A 70 4.01 12.53 3.19
CA PHE A 70 5.15 12.47 2.28
C PHE A 70 4.89 13.29 1.02
N VAL A 71 3.77 13.04 0.33
CA VAL A 71 3.45 13.70 -0.93
C VAL A 71 3.22 15.20 -0.72
N GLY A 72 2.42 15.59 0.27
CA GLY A 72 2.13 17.00 0.54
C GLY A 72 3.35 17.81 0.99
N GLN A 73 4.32 17.16 1.65
CA GLN A 73 5.52 17.81 2.15
C GLN A 73 6.75 17.63 1.23
N ARG A 74 6.66 16.84 0.15
CA ARG A 74 7.82 16.46 -0.68
C ARG A 74 8.58 17.65 -1.22
N GLN A 75 7.86 18.68 -1.68
CA GLN A 75 8.45 19.90 -2.23
C GLN A 75 9.24 20.74 -1.22
N TYR A 76 8.90 20.63 0.07
CA TYR A 76 9.52 21.40 1.15
C TYR A 76 10.69 20.67 1.82
N ASN A 77 10.90 19.39 1.49
CA ASN A 77 11.96 18.57 2.05
C ASN A 77 13.08 18.32 1.03
N ASP A 78 14.31 18.32 1.53
CA ASP A 78 15.47 17.84 0.81
C ASP A 78 15.47 16.31 0.72
N GLU A 79 16.46 15.72 0.05
CA GLU A 79 16.54 14.27 -0.16
C GLU A 79 16.58 13.49 1.16
N ALA A 80 17.26 14.04 2.18
CA ALA A 80 17.33 13.43 3.50
C ALA A 80 15.96 13.41 4.19
N GLY A 81 15.22 14.54 4.18
CA GLY A 81 13.88 14.61 4.72
C GLY A 81 12.88 13.73 3.94
N GLN A 82 13.01 13.65 2.62
CA GLN A 82 12.19 12.75 1.79
C GLN A 82 12.41 11.29 2.16
N ARG A 83 13.67 10.88 2.36
CA ARG A 83 14.00 9.53 2.83
C ARG A 83 13.38 9.25 4.21
N GLU A 84 13.50 10.16 5.17
CA GLU A 84 12.92 9.97 6.52
C GLU A 84 11.39 9.77 6.49
N TYR A 85 10.69 10.51 5.61
CA TYR A 85 9.25 10.31 5.43
C TYR A 85 8.93 8.99 4.73
N MET A 86 9.71 8.60 3.73
CA MET A 86 9.51 7.34 3.01
C MET A 86 9.84 6.11 3.88
N GLU A 87 10.78 6.20 4.82
CA GLU A 87 11.02 5.17 5.84
C GLU A 87 9.79 4.93 6.72
N LYS A 88 9.00 5.99 7.00
CA LYS A 88 7.74 5.84 7.73
C LYS A 88 6.66 5.17 6.89
N VAL A 89 6.71 5.31 5.55
CA VAL A 89 5.84 4.60 4.62
C VAL A 89 6.22 3.12 4.58
N SER A 90 7.50 2.81 4.31
CA SER A 90 7.99 1.43 4.18
C SER A 90 7.76 0.58 5.43
N LYS A 91 7.86 1.19 6.63
CA LYS A 91 7.58 0.52 7.91
C LYS A 91 6.21 -0.17 7.99
N TYR A 92 5.19 0.31 7.27
CA TYR A 92 3.85 -0.27 7.32
C TYR A 92 3.54 -1.19 6.13
N LEU A 93 4.46 -1.38 5.19
CA LEU A 93 4.24 -2.19 3.98
C LEU A 93 4.23 -3.68 4.27
N GLU A 94 5.27 -4.20 4.92
CA GLU A 94 5.39 -5.62 5.27
C GLU A 94 4.20 -6.08 6.15
N PRO A 95 3.79 -5.37 7.23
CA PRO A 95 2.61 -5.74 7.99
C PRO A 95 1.31 -5.75 7.19
N LEU A 96 1.23 -5.10 6.03
CA LEU A 96 0.06 -5.05 5.16
C LEU A 96 0.12 -6.04 3.99
N GLY A 97 1.19 -6.84 3.88
CA GLY A 97 1.35 -7.84 2.83
C GLY A 97 1.95 -7.32 1.53
N PHE A 98 2.49 -6.10 1.50
CA PHE A 98 3.13 -5.52 0.30
C PHE A 98 4.59 -5.99 0.08
N GLY A 99 5.06 -6.97 0.85
CA GLY A 99 6.45 -7.45 0.79
C GLY A 99 7.45 -6.48 1.41
N ASP A 100 8.73 -6.74 1.14
CA ASP A 100 9.88 -6.03 1.72
C ASP A 100 10.38 -4.91 0.80
N LEU A 101 9.46 -4.07 0.33
CA LEU A 101 9.77 -2.92 -0.52
C LEU A 101 10.62 -1.90 0.27
N SER A 102 11.84 -1.68 -0.21
CA SER A 102 12.76 -0.75 0.41
C SER A 102 12.39 0.70 0.11
N THR A 103 12.80 1.59 1.02
CA THR A 103 12.65 3.04 0.85
C THR A 103 13.27 3.54 -0.47
N GLU A 104 14.42 2.99 -0.87
CA GLU A 104 15.10 3.38 -2.10
C GLU A 104 14.35 2.92 -3.36
N GLU A 105 13.74 1.73 -3.34
CA GLU A 105 12.92 1.25 -4.47
C GLU A 105 11.72 2.15 -4.72
N ILE A 106 11.03 2.57 -3.65
CA ILE A 106 9.87 3.48 -3.78
C ILE A 106 10.33 4.86 -4.25
N LEU A 107 11.41 5.40 -3.68
CA LEU A 107 11.95 6.71 -4.08
C LEU A 107 12.41 6.73 -5.54
N ALA A 108 12.97 5.63 -6.04
CA ALA A 108 13.46 5.51 -7.42
C ALA A 108 12.34 5.60 -8.48
N GLN A 109 11.10 5.25 -8.11
CA GLN A 109 9.94 5.34 -9.00
C GLN A 109 9.29 6.73 -9.02
N LEU A 110 9.66 7.62 -8.09
CA LEU A 110 9.02 8.92 -7.99
C LEU A 110 9.43 9.85 -9.14
N PRO A 111 8.51 10.67 -9.66
CA PRO A 111 8.83 11.67 -10.67
C PRO A 111 9.79 12.72 -10.12
N THR A 112 10.58 13.36 -10.99
CA THR A 112 11.43 14.50 -10.59
C THR A 112 10.60 15.65 -10.04
N GLU A 113 9.40 15.85 -10.58
CA GLU A 113 8.50 16.93 -10.15
C GLU A 113 7.86 16.64 -8.79
N LYS A 114 8.23 17.44 -7.79
CA LYS A 114 7.84 17.27 -6.39
C LYS A 114 6.48 17.87 -6.06
N THR A 115 5.99 18.82 -6.86
CA THR A 115 4.73 19.53 -6.64
C THR A 115 3.53 18.85 -7.31
N ASP A 116 3.79 17.89 -8.20
CA ASP A 116 2.75 17.14 -8.89
C ASP A 116 2.26 15.99 -8.00
N HIS A 117 1.33 16.29 -7.09
CA HIS A 117 0.78 15.31 -6.15
C HIS A 117 0.16 14.10 -6.87
N ALA A 118 -0.46 14.28 -8.04
CA ALA A 118 -1.07 13.19 -8.81
C ALA A 118 -0.02 12.19 -9.27
N SER A 119 1.03 12.66 -9.94
CA SER A 119 2.11 11.79 -10.43
C SER A 119 2.87 11.11 -9.26
N ASN A 120 3.03 11.81 -8.13
CA ASN A 120 3.63 11.24 -6.93
C ASN A 120 2.79 10.10 -6.33
N LEU A 121 1.48 10.31 -6.17
CA LEU A 121 0.58 9.27 -5.67
C LEU A 121 0.53 8.08 -6.63
N GLN A 122 0.44 8.33 -7.94
CA GLN A 122 0.40 7.27 -8.94
C GLN A 122 1.66 6.40 -8.91
N ALA A 123 2.85 7.00 -8.81
CA ALA A 123 4.10 6.26 -8.69
C ALA A 123 4.14 5.37 -7.44
N ILE A 124 3.66 5.89 -6.30
CA ILE A 124 3.54 5.11 -5.06
C ILE A 124 2.56 3.95 -5.26
N PHE A 125 1.36 4.20 -5.80
CA PHE A 125 0.35 3.15 -5.99
C PHE A 125 0.80 2.08 -6.98
N GLN A 126 1.54 2.43 -8.03
CA GLN A 126 2.11 1.45 -8.96
C GLN A 126 3.14 0.58 -8.26
N THR A 127 3.99 1.18 -7.43
CA THR A 127 5.00 0.43 -6.66
C THR A 127 4.33 -0.52 -5.67
N LEU A 128 3.27 -0.09 -4.99
CA LEU A 128 2.53 -0.91 -4.02
C LEU A 128 1.55 -1.90 -4.66
N GLY A 129 1.05 -1.60 -5.86
CA GLY A 129 0.10 -2.43 -6.62
C GLY A 129 0.79 -3.43 -7.54
N THR A 130 2.14 -3.45 -7.56
CA THR A 130 2.91 -4.54 -8.18
C THR A 130 2.87 -5.74 -7.23
N GLU A 131 1.67 -6.27 -6.97
CA GLU A 131 1.56 -7.67 -6.56
C GLU A 131 2.05 -8.49 -7.75
N GLU A 132 3.08 -9.29 -7.50
CA GLU A 132 3.59 -10.30 -8.41
C GLU A 132 2.42 -11.17 -8.89
N GLN A 133 1.87 -10.85 -10.06
CA GLN A 133 1.28 -11.87 -10.90
C GLN A 133 2.43 -12.79 -11.33
N ASP A 134 2.37 -14.03 -10.83
CA ASP A 134 3.10 -15.21 -11.31
C ASP A 134 4.64 -15.20 -11.18
N THR A 135 5.17 -16.12 -10.36
CA THR A 135 5.16 -17.54 -10.76
C THR A 135 5.06 -18.42 -9.52
N THR A 136 3.92 -19.12 -9.41
CA THR A 136 3.94 -20.43 -8.76
C THR A 136 5.01 -21.26 -9.48
N PRO A 137 6.05 -21.81 -8.84
CA PRO A 137 6.86 -22.82 -9.49
C PRO A 137 5.92 -23.99 -9.76
N GLU A 138 5.58 -24.23 -11.02
CA GLU A 138 4.87 -25.43 -11.44
C GLU A 138 5.64 -26.64 -10.87
N PRO A 139 5.07 -27.39 -9.91
CA PRO A 139 5.69 -28.61 -9.44
C PRO A 139 5.32 -29.74 -10.40
N ASP A 140 6.34 -30.58 -10.65
CA ASP A 140 6.28 -31.93 -11.24
C ASP A 140 6.24 -32.06 -12.77
N GLU A 141 7.42 -32.30 -13.36
CA GLU A 141 7.63 -33.59 -14.01
C GLU A 141 8.81 -34.33 -13.33
N PRO A 142 8.56 -35.32 -12.47
CA PRO A 142 9.55 -36.37 -12.23
C PRO A 142 9.69 -37.18 -13.51
N SER A 143 10.72 -36.87 -14.30
CA SER A 143 11.20 -37.78 -15.33
C SER A 143 11.82 -39.00 -14.65
N ASP A 144 11.00 -39.98 -14.30
CA ASP A 144 11.42 -41.30 -13.81
C ASP A 144 10.81 -42.37 -14.72
N PRO A 145 11.43 -43.55 -14.84
CA PRO A 145 12.74 -43.86 -15.40
C PRO A 145 12.60 -44.48 -16.79
N ALA A 146 13.58 -44.27 -17.66
CA ALA A 146 13.74 -45.10 -18.84
C ALA A 146 14.08 -46.55 -18.44
N ASN A 147 13.08 -47.45 -18.47
CA ASN A 147 13.22 -48.90 -18.64
C ASN A 147 11.82 -49.51 -18.88
N PRO A 148 11.61 -50.65 -19.57
CA PRO A 148 12.50 -51.57 -20.29
C PRO A 148 12.00 -51.81 -21.76
N LEU A 149 12.69 -52.43 -22.71
CA LEU A 149 13.17 -53.82 -22.86
C LEU A 149 14.06 -53.89 -24.11
#